data_AF-A0A173S1C1-F1
#
_entry.id   AF-A0A173S1C1-F1
#
_cell.length_a   1.000
_cell.length_b   1.000
_cell.length_c   1.000
_cell.angle_alpha   90.00
_cell.angle_beta   90.00
_cell.angle_gamma   90.00
#
_symmetry.space_group_name_H-M   'P 1'
#
loop_
_entity.id
_entity.type
_entity.pdbx_description
1 polymer ?
#
loop_
_entity_poly.entity_id
_entity_poly.type
_entity_poly.pdbx_seq_one_letter_code
_entity_poly.pdbx_strand_id
1 'polypeptide(L)'
;MASTIQVRVEDELKNKSDALFKDLGTDTTTAIRMFLTQAVATNGFPFEIKRQAETNPYAPMTEKEMLAKLKKSREQGKFRDADDVISDMRSKYGL
;
A
#
# COMPACT_ATOMS: atom_id res chain seq x y z
N MET A 1 -35.35 1.88 7.09
CA MET A 1 -35.55 3.03 6.18
C MET A 1 -34.43 3.00 5.15
N ALA A 2 -34.75 3.11 3.86
CA ALA A 2 -33.74 3.21 2.81
C ALA A 2 -33.51 4.68 2.47
N SER A 3 -32.26 5.13 2.48
CA SER A 3 -31.86 6.48 2.10
C SER A 3 -31.18 6.45 0.74
N THR A 4 -31.62 7.28 -0.18
CA THR A 4 -31.07 7.36 -1.55
C THR A 4 -29.90 8.34 -1.58
N ILE A 5 -28.80 7.94 -2.23
CA ILE A 5 -27.62 8.79 -2.45
C ILE A 5 -27.55 9.10 -3.95
N GLN A 6 -27.44 10.40 -4.29
CA GLN A 6 -27.23 10.85 -5.66
C GLN A 6 -25.79 11.32 -5.83
N VAL A 7 -25.08 10.75 -6.81
CA VAL A 7 -23.68 11.07 -7.11
C VAL A 7 -23.59 11.48 -8.58
N ARG A 8 -22.95 12.63 -8.85
CA ARG A 8 -22.61 13.04 -10.21
C ARG A 8 -21.25 12.46 -10.58
N VAL A 9 -21.20 11.78 -11.72
CA VAL A 9 -19.97 11.21 -12.29
C VAL A 9 -19.96 11.51 -13.78
N GLU A 10 -18.76 11.59 -14.36
CA GLU A 10 -18.58 11.72 -15.80
C GLU A 10 -19.04 10.45 -16.53
N ASP A 11 -19.62 10.62 -17.72
CA ASP A 11 -20.21 9.50 -18.47
C ASP A 11 -19.19 8.41 -18.80
N GLU A 12 -17.95 8.79 -19.12
CA GLU A 12 -16.88 7.83 -19.39
C GLU A 12 -16.54 6.98 -18.16
N LEU A 13 -16.45 7.61 -16.98
CA LEU A 13 -16.18 6.90 -15.73
C LEU A 13 -17.32 5.95 -15.38
N LYS A 14 -18.58 6.38 -15.57
CA LYS A 14 -19.76 5.55 -15.37
C LYS A 14 -19.72 4.31 -16.26
N ASN A 15 -19.51 4.49 -17.56
CA ASN A 15 -19.50 3.40 -18.52
C ASN A 15 -18.37 2.39 -18.22
N LYS A 16 -17.17 2.88 -17.89
CA LYS A 16 -16.04 2.02 -17.49
C LYS A 16 -16.33 1.24 -16.22
N SER A 17 -16.93 1.90 -15.23
CA SER A 17 -17.27 1.26 -13.94
C SER A 17 -18.36 0.20 -14.12
N ASP A 18 -19.42 0.51 -14.88
CA ASP A 18 -20.51 -0.43 -15.15
C ASP A 18 -20.02 -1.67 -15.89
N ALA A 19 -19.13 -1.52 -16.89
CA ALA A 19 -18.51 -2.65 -17.59
C ALA A 19 -17.65 -3.50 -16.65
N LEU A 20 -16.76 -2.87 -15.88
CA LEU A 20 -15.88 -3.54 -14.94
C LEU A 20 -16.65 -4.36 -13.91
N PHE A 21 -17.64 -3.76 -13.26
CA PHE A 21 -18.39 -4.44 -12.22
C PHE A 21 -19.25 -5.57 -12.78
N LYS A 22 -19.83 -5.37 -13.97
CA LYS A 22 -20.58 -6.43 -14.66
C LYS A 22 -19.71 -7.63 -14.99
N ASP A 23 -18.47 -7.40 -15.44
CA ASP A 23 -17.50 -8.48 -15.70
C ASP A 23 -17.09 -9.20 -14.40
N LEU A 24 -17.08 -8.49 -13.27
CA LEU A 24 -16.86 -9.06 -11.93
C LEU A 24 -18.12 -9.70 -11.32
N GLY A 25 -19.26 -9.68 -12.03
CA GLY A 25 -20.51 -10.30 -11.59
C GLY A 25 -21.34 -9.48 -10.60
N THR A 26 -21.13 -8.16 -10.55
CA THR A 26 -21.88 -7.25 -9.67
C THR A 26 -22.34 -5.99 -10.41
N ASP A 27 -23.29 -5.25 -9.85
CA ASP A 27 -23.69 -3.95 -10.37
C ASP A 27 -23.01 -2.82 -9.59
N THR A 28 -22.89 -1.65 -10.22
CA THR A 28 -22.25 -0.46 -9.63
C THR A 28 -22.91 -0.02 -8.32
N THR A 29 -24.22 -0.22 -8.15
CA THR A 29 -24.91 0.15 -6.91
C THR A 29 -24.51 -0.78 -5.77
N THR A 30 -24.42 -2.08 -6.05
CA THR A 30 -23.92 -3.07 -5.09
C THR A 30 -22.46 -2.80 -4.72
N ALA A 31 -21.60 -2.48 -5.70
CA ALA A 31 -20.20 -2.11 -5.45
C ALA A 31 -20.09 -0.86 -4.55
N ILE A 32 -20.89 0.19 -4.80
CA ILE A 32 -20.93 1.38 -3.94
C ILE A 32 -21.41 1.03 -2.52
N ARG A 33 -22.41 0.15 -2.39
CA ARG A 33 -22.88 -0.29 -1.07
C ARG A 33 -21.79 -1.04 -0.30
N MET A 34 -21.03 -1.92 -0.97
CA MET A 34 -19.90 -2.62 -0.36
C MET A 34 -18.82 -1.64 0.10
N PHE A 35 -18.48 -0.66 -0.74
CA PHE A 35 -17.52 0.40 -0.39
C PHE A 35 -17.92 1.14 0.89
N LEU A 36 -19.17 1.61 0.99
CA LEU A 36 -19.67 2.32 2.16
C LEU A 36 -19.68 1.44 3.41
N THR A 37 -20.07 0.17 3.27
CA THR A 37 -20.10 -0.79 4.38
C THR A 37 -18.70 -1.02 4.94
N GLN A 38 -17.72 -1.19 4.05
CA GLN A 38 -16.35 -1.45 4.45
C GLN A 38 -15.68 -0.20 5.05
N ALA A 39 -15.99 1.00 4.53
CA ALA A 39 -15.49 2.26 5.09
C ALA A 39 -15.97 2.47 6.54
N VAL A 40 -17.24 2.15 6.82
CA VAL A 40 -17.80 2.21 8.19
C VAL A 40 -17.16 1.14 9.08
N ALA A 41 -16.98 -0.08 8.56
CA ALA A 41 -16.39 -1.18 9.33
C ALA A 41 -14.93 -0.91 9.75
N THR A 42 -14.14 -0.24 8.90
CA THR A 42 -12.74 0.10 9.20
C THR A 42 -12.56 1.44 9.89
N ASN A 43 -13.63 2.22 10.10
CA ASN A 43 -13.56 3.63 10.52
C ASN A 43 -12.54 4.43 9.68
N GLY A 44 -12.52 4.20 8.37
CA GLY A 44 -11.49 4.73 7.49
C GLY A 44 -11.77 4.44 6.01
N PHE A 45 -10.75 4.57 5.16
CA PHE A 45 -10.89 4.17 3.77
C PHE A 45 -10.87 2.63 3.65
N PRO A 46 -11.73 2.04 2.81
CA PRO A 46 -11.80 0.58 2.63
C PRO A 46 -10.65 0.03 1.76
N PHE A 47 -9.75 0.91 1.32
CA PHE A 47 -8.51 0.60 0.64
C PHE A 47 -7.36 1.36 1.29
N GLU A 48 -6.14 0.84 1.13
CA GLU A 48 -4.93 1.53 1.60
C GLU A 48 -4.73 2.84 0.83
N ILE A 49 -4.69 3.98 1.52
CA ILE A 49 -4.35 5.26 0.91
C ILE A 49 -2.84 5.28 0.64
N LYS A 50 -2.46 4.86 -0.56
CA LYS A 50 -1.09 5.01 -1.05
C LYS A 50 -1.00 6.34 -1.80
N ARG A 51 -0.20 7.29 -1.33
CA ARG A 51 0.44 8.23 -2.27
C ARG A 51 1.24 7.37 -3.25
N GLN A 52 1.32 7.76 -4.52
CA GLN A 52 2.48 7.39 -5.34
C GLN A 52 3.71 8.01 -4.68
N ALA A 53 4.13 7.44 -3.56
CA ALA A 53 5.38 7.76 -2.92
C ALA A 53 6.40 7.05 -3.79
N GLU A 54 7.05 7.84 -4.64
CA GLU A 54 8.39 7.52 -5.12
C GLU A 54 9.18 6.95 -3.93
N THR A 55 9.39 5.64 -3.93
CA THR A 55 10.27 4.91 -3.02
C THR A 55 10.13 5.28 -1.53
N ASN A 56 9.21 4.64 -0.81
CA ASN A 56 9.30 4.57 0.65
C ASN A 56 10.62 3.84 1.03
N PRO A 57 11.60 4.49 1.69
CA PRO A 57 12.89 3.87 2.03
C PRO A 57 12.77 2.67 2.98
N TYR A 58 11.63 2.56 3.66
CA TYR A 58 11.32 1.55 4.67
C TYR A 58 10.21 0.59 4.22
N ALA A 59 9.83 0.59 2.93
CA ALA A 59 8.96 -0.46 2.43
C ALA A 59 9.64 -1.83 2.61
N PRO A 60 8.91 -2.88 3.01
CA PRO A 60 9.44 -4.23 3.03
C PRO A 60 9.92 -4.57 1.63
N MET A 61 11.23 -4.73 1.50
CA MET A 61 11.89 -4.95 0.23
C MET A 61 11.95 -6.46 -0.03
N THR A 62 11.80 -6.88 -1.29
CA THR A 62 11.88 -8.31 -1.62
C THR A 62 13.30 -8.84 -1.39
N GLU A 63 13.44 -10.13 -1.11
CA GLU A 63 14.73 -10.79 -0.85
C GLU A 63 15.76 -10.51 -1.96
N LYS A 64 15.31 -10.53 -3.22
CA LYS A 64 16.15 -10.26 -4.40
C LYS A 64 16.73 -8.85 -4.39
N GLU A 65 15.91 -7.87 -4.06
CA GLU A 65 16.34 -6.48 -3.97
C GLU A 65 17.31 -6.28 -2.79
N MET A 66 17.15 -7.03 -1.69
CA MET A 66 18.05 -6.96 -0.52
C MET A 66 19.42 -7.49 -0.88
N LEU A 67 19.46 -8.64 -1.56
CA LEU A 67 20.69 -9.23 -2.06
C LEU A 67 21.43 -8.30 -3.05
N ALA A 68 20.68 -7.64 -3.93
CA ALA A 68 21.24 -6.69 -4.89
C ALA A 68 21.88 -5.47 -4.20
N LYS A 69 21.21 -4.89 -3.19
CA LYS A 69 21.78 -3.78 -2.40
C LYS A 69 23.02 -4.22 -1.61
N LEU A 70 23.01 -5.41 -1.00
CA LEU A 70 24.18 -5.93 -0.27
C LEU A 70 25.40 -6.14 -1.18
N LYS A 71 25.20 -6.68 -2.40
CA LYS A 71 26.28 -6.81 -3.39
C LYS A 71 26.87 -5.45 -3.75
N LYS A 72 26.01 -4.47 -4.05
CA LYS A 72 26.44 -3.11 -4.38
C LYS A 72 27.19 -2.43 -3.22
N SER A 73 26.76 -2.60 -1.98
CA SER A 73 27.47 -2.08 -0.81
C SER A 73 28.85 -2.71 -0.63
N ARG A 74 28.99 -4.01 -0.92
CA ARG A 74 30.28 -4.72 -0.88
C ARG A 74 31.25 -4.22 -1.96
N GLU A 75 30.77 -3.98 -3.17
CA GLU A 75 31.56 -3.39 -4.27
C GLU A 75 32.00 -1.96 -3.96
N GLN A 76 31.16 -1.19 -3.27
CA GLN A 76 31.45 0.19 -2.86
C GLN A 76 32.29 0.29 -1.57
N GLY A 77 32.70 -0.84 -0.97
CA GLY A 77 33.43 -0.86 0.30
C GLY A 77 32.63 -0.31 1.49
N LYS A 78 31.31 -0.14 1.34
CA LYS A 78 30.40 0.36 2.39
C LYS A 78 29.87 -0.81 3.21
N PHE A 79 30.78 -1.55 3.82
CA PHE A 79 30.47 -2.57 4.81
C PHE A 79 31.11 -2.19 6.15
N ARG A 80 30.55 -2.69 7.24
CA ARG A 80 31.12 -2.55 8.58
C ARG A 80 31.25 -3.92 9.20
N ASP A 81 32.22 -4.06 10.09
CA ASP A 81 32.38 -5.30 10.84
C ASP A 81 31.17 -5.55 11.76
N ALA A 82 30.82 -6.81 11.94
CA ALA A 82 29.64 -7.18 12.73
C ALA A 82 29.83 -6.80 14.21
N ASP A 83 31.03 -6.94 14.76
CA ASP A 83 31.31 -6.66 16.16
C ASP A 83 31.22 -5.16 16.45
N ASP A 84 31.61 -4.32 15.50
CA ASP A 84 31.47 -2.87 15.57
C ASP A 84 30.00 -2.44 15.57
N VAL A 85 29.16 -3.06 14.74
CA VAL A 85 27.72 -2.76 14.67
C VAL A 85 27.02 -3.19 15.95
N ILE A 86 27.35 -4.38 16.47
CA ILE A 86 26.76 -4.91 17.70
C ILE A 86 27.12 -4.01 18.90
N SER A 87 28.38 -3.57 18.97
CA SER A 87 28.85 -2.66 20.03
C SER A 87 28.16 -1.30 19.97
N ASP A 88 28.00 -0.72 18.77
CA ASP A 88 27.29 0.54 18.57
C ASP A 88 25.80 0.44 18.92
N MET A 89 25.14 -0.67 18.56
CA MET A 89 23.74 -0.89 18.94
C MET A 89 23.55 -1.05 20.44
N ARG A 90 24.43 -1.79 21.13
CA ARG A 90 24.39 -1.94 22.59
C ARG A 90 24.59 -0.60 23.30
N SER A 91 25.56 0.19 22.84
CA SER A 91 25.82 1.52 23.37
C SER A 91 24.64 2.48 23.14
N LYS A 92 24.09 2.50 21.91
CA LYS A 92 23.04 3.44 21.51
C LYS A 92 21.67 3.15 22.14
N TYR A 93 21.35 1.89 22.37
CA TYR A 93 20.03 1.47 22.88
C TYR A 93 20.07 0.86 24.29
N GLY A 94 21.24 0.85 24.95
CA GLY A 94 21.39 0.36 26.33
C GLY A 94 21.08 -1.13 26.50
N LEU A 95 21.40 -1.95 25.48
CA LEU A 95 21.20 -3.41 25.46
C LEU A 95 22.37 -4.18 26.11
#